data_AF-A0A9P6ESR4-F1
#
_entry.id   AF-A0A9P6ESR4-F1
#
_cell.length_a   1.000
_cell.length_b   1.000
_cell.length_c   1.000
_cell.angle_alpha   90.00
_cell.angle_beta   90.00
_cell.angle_gamma   90.00
#
_symmetry.space_group_name_H-M   'P 1'
#
loop_
_entity.id
_entity.type
_entity.pdbx_description
1 polymer ?
#
loop_
_entity_poly.entity_id
_entity_poly.type
_entity_poly.pdbx_seq_one_letter_code
_entity_poly.pdbx_strand_id
1 'polypeptide(L)'
;MITDFSMPADPMARRCHLAQKKRIMALLEQKLSPPRDRAVFWSGALWPATEYSIRCGKATLEIGLKRAQIDIPLDSPYTYELWCYASKLWADRSKGKTEAVLGHIRPASIYNTVELPALATNRKVTRHVEYFSKDILCRIKPKNQRRKA
;
A
#
# COMPACT_ATOMS: atom_id res chain seq x y z
N MET A 1 5.71 -10.98 -18.01
CA MET A 1 6.78 -10.28 -18.75
C MET A 1 7.29 -9.17 -17.86
N ILE A 2 8.52 -9.31 -17.38
CA ILE A 2 9.22 -8.28 -16.60
C ILE A 2 9.92 -7.42 -17.65
N THR A 3 9.46 -6.18 -17.82
CA THR A 3 10.19 -5.20 -18.63
C THR A 3 11.51 -4.92 -17.95
N ASP A 4 12.59 -5.07 -18.71
CA ASP A 4 13.95 -4.82 -18.31
C ASP A 4 14.08 -3.35 -17.85
N PHE A 5 14.24 -3.12 -16.55
CA PHE A 5 14.51 -1.79 -15.99
C PHE A 5 15.99 -1.46 -16.23
N SER A 6 16.37 -1.34 -17.49
CA SER A 6 17.70 -0.90 -17.88
C SER A 6 17.91 0.53 -17.38
N MET A 7 18.86 0.73 -16.47
CA MET A 7 19.25 2.06 -16.02
C MET A 7 19.64 2.92 -17.23
N PRO A 8 19.21 4.20 -17.31
CA PRO A 8 19.50 5.04 -18.47
C PRO A 8 21.02 5.14 -18.67
N ALA A 9 21.52 4.98 -19.90
CA ALA A 9 22.96 5.07 -20.17
C ALA A 9 23.53 6.48 -19.90
N ASP A 10 22.67 7.51 -20.01
CA ASP A 10 23.01 8.91 -19.77
C ASP A 10 23.25 9.21 -18.27
N PRO A 11 24.46 9.68 -17.89
CA PRO A 11 24.78 10.09 -16.53
C PRO A 11 23.90 11.22 -15.97
N MET A 12 23.38 12.13 -16.80
CA MET A 12 22.50 13.22 -16.34
C MET A 12 21.13 12.69 -15.94
N ALA A 13 20.49 11.88 -16.79
CA ALA A 13 19.25 11.19 -16.46
C ALA A 13 19.37 10.38 -15.16
N ARG A 14 20.48 9.66 -14.95
CA ARG A 14 20.75 8.94 -13.68
C ARG A 14 20.73 9.84 -12.45
N ARG A 15 21.40 11.00 -12.53
CA ARG A 15 21.45 11.97 -11.42
C ARG A 15 20.08 12.55 -11.10
N CYS A 16 19.29 12.88 -12.12
CA CYS A 16 17.93 13.38 -11.96
C CYS A 16 17.02 12.36 -11.28
N HIS A 17 17.01 11.10 -11.73
CA HIS A 17 16.22 10.05 -11.09
C HIS A 17 16.65 9.77 -9.64
N LEU A 18 17.95 9.81 -9.35
CA LEU A 18 18.45 9.63 -7.98
C LEU A 18 18.03 10.78 -7.06
N ALA A 19 18.11 12.02 -7.54
CA ALA A 19 17.66 13.19 -6.78
C ALA A 19 16.14 13.13 -6.53
N GLN A 20 15.35 12.75 -7.55
CA GLN A 20 13.90 12.54 -7.43
C GLN A 20 13.58 11.46 -6.39
N LYS A 21 14.25 10.30 -6.46
CA LYS A 21 14.11 9.21 -5.47
C LYS A 21 14.36 9.71 -4.05
N LYS A 22 15.50 10.38 -3.81
CA LYS A 22 15.86 10.93 -2.49
C LYS A 22 14.80 11.90 -1.97
N ARG A 23 14.31 12.79 -2.83
CA ARG A 23 13.25 13.75 -2.48
C ARG A 23 11.96 13.04 -2.08
N ILE A 24 11.54 12.02 -2.83
CA ILE A 24 10.32 11.26 -2.53
C ILE A 24 10.49 10.49 -1.21
N MET A 25 11.62 9.82 -1.00
CA MET A 25 11.90 9.11 0.26
C MET A 25 11.82 10.06 1.47
N ALA A 26 12.39 11.25 1.39
CA ALA A 26 12.29 12.26 2.44
C ALA A 26 10.84 12.71 2.70
N LEU A 27 10.05 12.90 1.64
CA LEU A 27 8.63 13.25 1.77
C LEU A 27 7.82 12.12 2.42
N LEU A 28 8.09 10.86 2.06
CA LEU A 28 7.46 9.69 2.67
C LEU A 28 7.77 9.67 4.18
N GLU A 29 9.03 9.82 4.55
CA GLU A 29 9.42 9.88 5.97
C GLU A 29 8.77 11.03 6.73
N GLN A 30 8.61 12.20 6.11
CA GLN A 30 8.04 13.34 6.81
C GLN A 30 6.52 13.24 6.96
N LYS A 31 5.81 12.78 5.92
CA LYS A 31 4.35 12.96 5.80
C LYS A 31 3.56 11.67 5.82
N LEU A 32 4.13 10.54 5.41
CA LEU A 32 3.38 9.29 5.28
C LEU A 32 3.22 8.63 6.66
N SER A 33 2.01 8.69 7.20
CA SER A 33 1.68 8.07 8.48
C SER A 33 0.24 7.54 8.47
N PRO A 34 0.03 6.24 8.65
CA PRO A 34 -1.31 5.69 8.81
C PRO A 34 -1.96 6.21 10.10
N PRO A 35 -3.25 6.58 10.07
CA PRO A 35 -3.98 6.83 11.30
C PRO A 35 -4.09 5.55 12.14
N ARG A 36 -4.13 5.70 13.47
CA ARG A 36 -4.28 4.58 14.41
C ARG A 36 -5.56 3.79 14.09
N ASP A 37 -5.47 2.47 14.17
CA ASP A 37 -6.59 1.53 13.97
C ASP A 37 -7.24 1.57 12.56
N ARG A 38 -6.57 2.21 11.59
CA ARG A 38 -7.16 2.54 10.27
C ARG A 38 -6.29 2.14 9.07
N ALA A 39 -5.16 1.48 9.28
CA ALA A 39 -4.32 1.01 8.17
C ALA A 39 -4.95 -0.22 7.50
N VAL A 40 -5.14 -0.13 6.18
CA VAL A 40 -5.60 -1.24 5.33
C VAL A 40 -4.53 -1.54 4.28
N PHE A 41 -4.13 -2.80 4.21
CA PHE A 41 -3.19 -3.34 3.22
C PHE A 41 -3.98 -4.13 2.17
N TRP A 42 -3.39 -4.39 1.00
CA TRP A 42 -4.04 -5.21 0.00
C TRP A 42 -3.06 -5.91 -0.94
N SER A 43 -3.47 -7.05 -1.47
CA SER A 43 -2.72 -7.75 -2.53
C SER A 43 -3.70 -8.44 -3.47
N GLY A 44 -3.60 -8.14 -4.77
CA GLY A 44 -4.49 -8.70 -5.79
C GLY A 44 -5.98 -8.32 -5.63
N ALA A 45 -6.29 -7.26 -4.88
CA ALA A 45 -7.65 -6.85 -4.54
C ALA A 45 -7.77 -5.32 -4.33
N LEU A 46 -7.16 -4.51 -5.20
CA LEU A 46 -7.15 -3.04 -5.08
C LEU A 46 -8.56 -2.46 -4.93
N TRP A 47 -9.45 -2.72 -5.89
CA TRP A 47 -10.81 -2.14 -5.87
C TRP A 47 -11.61 -2.52 -4.61
N PRO A 48 -11.71 -3.80 -4.21
CA PRO A 48 -12.35 -4.18 -2.94
C PRO A 48 -11.72 -3.51 -1.71
N ALA A 49 -10.39 -3.40 -1.67
CA ALA A 49 -9.67 -2.79 -0.55
C ALA A 49 -9.95 -1.29 -0.43
N THR A 50 -9.90 -0.57 -1.56
CA THR A 50 -10.22 0.85 -1.61
C THR A 50 -11.66 1.10 -1.16
N GLU A 51 -12.63 0.37 -1.70
CA GLU A 51 -14.04 0.51 -1.35
C GLU A 51 -14.30 0.18 0.13
N TYR A 52 -13.69 -0.90 0.63
CA TYR A 52 -13.73 -1.27 2.04
C TYR A 52 -13.16 -0.16 2.94
N SER A 53 -12.00 0.38 2.56
CA SER A 53 -11.33 1.40 3.35
C SER A 53 -12.17 2.68 3.46
N ILE A 54 -12.80 3.12 2.37
CA ILE A 54 -13.67 4.30 2.35
C ILE A 54 -14.88 4.07 3.26
N ARG A 55 -15.58 2.95 3.11
CA ARG A 55 -16.81 2.66 3.88
C ARG A 55 -16.57 2.48 5.37
N CYS A 56 -15.41 1.94 5.74
CA CYS A 56 -15.06 1.70 7.14
C CYS A 56 -14.24 2.85 7.77
N GLY A 57 -14.06 3.98 7.09
CA GLY A 57 -13.31 5.12 7.61
C GLY A 57 -11.81 4.85 7.78
N LYS A 58 -11.27 3.94 7.00
CA LYS A 58 -9.87 3.50 7.00
C LYS A 58 -9.08 4.11 5.84
N ALA A 59 -7.82 3.73 5.69
CA ALA A 59 -6.96 4.21 4.62
C ALA A 59 -6.01 3.11 4.12
N THR A 60 -5.89 3.01 2.80
CA THR A 60 -4.80 2.27 2.16
C THR A 60 -3.56 3.16 1.99
N LEU A 61 -2.44 2.57 1.57
CA LEU A 61 -1.21 3.30 1.24
C LEU A 61 -1.48 4.41 0.22
N GLU A 62 -2.23 4.13 -0.85
CA GLU A 62 -2.54 5.08 -1.92
C GLU A 62 -3.36 6.27 -1.40
N ILE A 63 -4.33 6.01 -0.51
CA ILE A 63 -5.09 7.08 0.15
C ILE A 63 -4.15 7.91 1.03
N GLY A 64 -3.20 7.27 1.73
CA GLY A 64 -2.17 7.94 2.51
C GLY A 64 -1.27 8.84 1.67
N LEU A 65 -0.75 8.33 0.54
CA LEU A 65 0.07 9.08 -0.42
C LEU A 65 -0.68 10.28 -1.00
N LYS A 66 -1.94 10.07 -1.41
CA LYS A 66 -2.81 11.13 -1.92
C LYS A 66 -3.03 12.24 -0.87
N ARG A 67 -3.30 11.88 0.39
CA ARG A 67 -3.44 12.85 1.49
C ARG A 67 -2.14 13.60 1.78
N ALA A 68 -1.00 12.94 1.63
CA ALA A 68 0.32 13.53 1.81
C ALA A 68 0.80 14.37 0.60
N GLN A 69 0.03 14.38 -0.50
CA GLN A 69 0.39 14.99 -1.79
C GLN A 69 1.73 14.46 -2.33
N ILE A 70 1.93 13.13 -2.21
CA ILE A 70 3.12 12.44 -2.71
C ILE A 70 2.69 11.60 -3.91
N ASP A 71 3.37 11.80 -5.03
CA ASP A 71 3.23 10.99 -6.23
C ASP A 71 4.51 10.16 -6.44
N ILE A 72 4.34 8.86 -6.70
CA ILE A 72 5.44 7.96 -7.01
C ILE A 72 5.49 7.81 -8.53
N PRO A 73 6.54 8.30 -9.21
CA PRO A 73 6.62 8.27 -10.67
C PRO A 73 6.57 6.82 -11.16
N LEU A 74 5.84 6.58 -12.24
CA LEU A 74 5.72 5.24 -12.86
C LEU A 74 6.84 4.94 -13.86
N ASP A 75 7.48 6.00 -14.36
CA ASP A 75 8.52 6.01 -15.40
C ASP A 75 9.95 6.04 -14.82
N SER A 76 10.09 5.90 -13.50
CA SER A 76 11.39 5.92 -12.83
C SER A 76 11.99 4.52 -12.72
N PRO A 77 13.32 4.35 -12.91
CA PRO A 77 13.97 3.08 -12.61
C PRO A 77 13.88 2.69 -11.12
N TYR A 78 13.50 3.64 -10.25
CA TYR A 78 13.36 3.42 -8.81
C TYR A 78 11.91 3.22 -8.36
N THR A 79 10.94 3.15 -9.27
CA THR A 79 9.51 3.03 -8.91
C THR A 79 9.23 1.86 -7.99
N TYR A 80 9.74 0.67 -8.32
CA TYR A 80 9.55 -0.52 -7.48
C TYR A 80 10.14 -0.35 -6.08
N GLU A 81 11.34 0.24 -6.00
CA GLU A 81 12.01 0.50 -4.72
C GLU A 81 11.25 1.53 -3.88
N LEU A 82 10.72 2.58 -4.50
CA LEU A 82 9.90 3.60 -3.83
C LEU A 82 8.60 2.99 -3.28
N TRP A 83 7.94 2.12 -4.03
CA TRP A 83 6.75 1.40 -3.55
C TRP A 83 7.10 0.47 -2.39
N CYS A 84 8.18 -0.31 -2.49
CA CYS A 84 8.64 -1.14 -1.37
C CYS A 84 8.93 -0.30 -0.13
N TYR A 85 9.60 0.85 -0.30
CA TYR A 85 9.92 1.76 0.80
C TYR A 85 8.65 2.33 1.45
N ALA A 86 7.72 2.84 0.65
CA ALA A 86 6.46 3.40 1.13
C ALA A 86 5.61 2.34 1.85
N SER A 87 5.52 1.13 1.30
CA SER A 87 4.82 -0.02 1.89
C SER A 87 5.42 -0.42 3.24
N LYS A 88 6.75 -0.55 3.32
CA LYS A 88 7.44 -0.83 4.58
C LYS A 88 7.17 0.25 5.62
N LEU A 89 7.32 1.52 5.22
CA LEU A 89 7.12 2.66 6.12
C LEU A 89 5.68 2.72 6.64
N TRP A 90 4.70 2.43 5.79
CA TRP A 90 3.29 2.33 6.19
C TRP A 90 3.06 1.20 7.19
N ALA A 91 3.66 0.03 6.99
CA ALA A 91 3.63 -1.08 7.94
C ALA A 91 4.31 -0.73 9.28
N ASP A 92 5.52 -0.18 9.26
CA ASP A 92 6.29 0.19 10.46
C ASP A 92 5.64 1.31 11.29
N ARG A 93 4.89 2.21 10.63
CA ARG A 93 4.18 3.30 11.28
C ARG A 93 2.75 2.97 11.67
N SER A 94 2.24 1.81 11.26
CA SER A 94 0.92 1.34 11.66
C SER A 94 0.86 1.11 13.18
N LYS A 95 -0.31 1.39 13.76
CA LYS A 95 -0.55 1.30 15.20
C LYS A 95 -1.96 0.77 15.46
N GLY A 96 -2.08 -0.08 16.47
CA GLY A 96 -3.35 -0.68 16.87
C GLY A 96 -3.79 -1.78 15.90
N LYS A 97 -5.07 -1.79 15.54
CA LYS A 97 -5.63 -2.74 14.59
C LYS A 97 -5.26 -2.37 13.15
N THR A 98 -4.70 -3.33 12.43
CA THR A 98 -4.44 -3.26 10.99
C THR A 98 -5.22 -4.36 10.30
N GLU A 99 -5.53 -4.16 9.02
CA GLU A 99 -6.27 -5.13 8.24
C GLU A 99 -5.71 -5.26 6.83
N ALA A 100 -5.87 -6.42 6.21
CA ALA A 100 -5.49 -6.65 4.83
C ALA A 100 -6.65 -7.23 4.02
N VAL A 101 -6.74 -6.83 2.75
CA VAL A 101 -7.72 -7.35 1.79
C VAL A 101 -6.99 -8.10 0.69
N LEU A 102 -7.19 -9.40 0.63
CA LEU A 102 -6.40 -10.33 -0.15
C LEU A 102 -7.23 -10.97 -1.26
N GLY A 103 -6.79 -10.82 -2.50
CA GLY A 103 -7.35 -11.49 -3.66
C GLY A 103 -6.43 -12.62 -4.11
N HIS A 104 -5.98 -12.55 -5.37
CA HIS A 104 -4.94 -13.46 -5.85
C HIS A 104 -3.56 -12.92 -5.45
N ILE A 105 -2.95 -13.54 -4.43
CA ILE A 105 -1.66 -13.13 -3.89
C ILE A 105 -0.53 -13.86 -4.63
N ARG A 106 0.42 -13.11 -5.18
CA ARG A 106 1.67 -13.67 -5.71
C ARG A 106 2.68 -13.84 -4.57
N PRO A 107 3.45 -14.95 -4.52
CA PRO A 107 4.45 -15.16 -3.48
C PRO A 107 5.45 -13.99 -3.34
N ALA A 108 5.92 -13.45 -4.46
CA ALA A 108 6.83 -12.31 -4.52
C ALA A 108 6.11 -10.93 -4.50
N SER A 109 4.89 -10.85 -3.97
CA SER A 109 4.19 -9.58 -3.84
C SER A 109 4.77 -8.73 -2.71
N ILE A 110 4.73 -7.41 -2.87
CA ILE A 110 5.16 -6.44 -1.83
C ILE A 110 4.47 -6.73 -0.49
N TYR A 111 3.21 -7.15 -0.51
CA TYR A 111 2.51 -7.57 0.70
C TYR A 111 3.26 -8.69 1.45
N ASN A 112 3.59 -9.79 0.77
CA ASN A 112 4.26 -10.94 1.40
C ASN A 112 5.74 -10.67 1.73
N THR A 113 6.45 -9.94 0.86
CA THR A 113 7.90 -9.79 0.99
C THR A 113 8.32 -8.57 1.79
N VAL A 114 7.43 -7.60 1.99
CA VAL A 114 7.75 -6.32 2.64
C VAL A 114 6.76 -6.01 3.76
N GLU A 115 5.47 -5.93 3.46
CA GLU A 115 4.47 -5.40 4.41
C GLU A 115 4.20 -6.38 5.56
N LEU A 116 3.98 -7.65 5.26
CA LEU A 116 3.67 -8.67 6.25
C LEU A 116 4.84 -8.92 7.23
N PRO A 117 6.10 -9.06 6.79
CA PRO A 117 7.25 -9.12 7.70
C PRO A 117 7.40 -7.85 8.56
N ALA A 118 7.21 -6.66 7.98
CA ALA A 118 7.27 -5.40 8.73
C ALA A 118 6.19 -5.33 9.81
N LEU A 119 4.95 -5.70 9.48
CA LEU A 119 3.84 -5.80 10.42
C LEU A 119 4.12 -6.79 11.56
N ALA A 120 4.71 -7.95 11.25
CA ALA A 120 5.07 -8.95 12.26
C ALA A 120 6.10 -8.45 13.28
N THR A 121 7.02 -7.58 12.85
CA THR A 121 8.04 -6.98 13.73
C THR A 121 7.57 -5.72 14.46
N ASN A 122 6.47 -5.09 14.01
CA ASN A 122 5.97 -3.84 14.55
C ASN A 122 5.15 -4.05 15.84
N ARG A 123 5.80 -3.86 16.99
CA ARG A 123 5.19 -3.97 18.33
C ARG A 123 4.03 -3.00 18.61
N LYS A 124 3.83 -1.97 17.78
CA LYS A 124 2.71 -1.02 17.93
C LYS A 124 1.41 -1.57 17.32
N VAL A 125 1.50 -2.59 16.49
CA VAL A 125 0.33 -3.30 15.95
C VAL A 125 -0.15 -4.27 17.02
N THR A 126 -1.38 -4.08 17.47
CA THR A 126 -2.00 -4.94 18.50
C THR A 126 -2.77 -6.09 17.88
N ARG A 127 -3.20 -5.95 16.62
CA ARG A 127 -3.93 -6.98 15.88
C ARG A 127 -3.79 -6.76 14.38
N HIS A 128 -3.48 -7.82 13.65
CA HIS A 128 -3.59 -7.87 12.19
C HIS A 128 -4.72 -8.81 11.80
N VAL A 129 -5.56 -8.44 10.84
CA VAL A 129 -6.65 -9.29 10.33
C VAL A 129 -6.64 -9.30 8.81
N GLU A 130 -6.58 -10.47 8.23
CA GLU A 130 -6.64 -10.67 6.80
C GLU A 130 -8.06 -11.09 6.39
N TYR A 131 -8.55 -10.52 5.29
CA TYR A 131 -9.81 -10.92 4.68
C TYR A 131 -9.60 -11.27 3.22
N PHE A 132 -10.26 -12.32 2.74
CA PHE A 132 -10.29 -12.58 1.31
C PHE A 132 -11.28 -11.65 0.61
N SER A 133 -10.96 -11.22 -0.60
CA SER A 133 -11.74 -10.25 -1.38
C SER A 133 -13.20 -10.69 -1.53
N LYS A 134 -13.44 -11.98 -1.79
CA LYS A 134 -14.77 -12.59 -1.86
C LYS A 134 -15.62 -12.34 -0.60
N ASP A 135 -15.01 -12.34 0.58
CA ASP A 135 -15.70 -12.17 1.86
C ASP A 135 -16.02 -10.70 2.13
N ILE A 136 -15.12 -9.79 1.73
CA ILE A 136 -15.35 -8.34 1.83
C ILE A 136 -16.44 -7.88 0.89
N LEU A 137 -16.48 -8.38 -0.35
CA LEU A 137 -17.51 -8.04 -1.34
C LEU A 137 -18.92 -8.31 -0.80
N CYS A 138 -19.10 -9.38 -0.03
CA CYS A 138 -20.37 -9.69 0.65
C CYS A 138 -20.73 -8.71 1.77
N ARG A 139 -19.74 -8.11 2.44
CA ARG A 139 -19.93 -7.14 3.54
C ARG A 139 -20.17 -5.72 3.05
N ILE A 140 -19.63 -5.36 1.88
CA ILE A 140 -19.81 -4.04 1.28
C ILE A 140 -21.04 -3.96 0.35
N LYS A 141 -21.84 -5.03 0.19
CA LYS A 141 -23.07 -4.93 -0.63
C LYS A 141 -24.01 -3.85 -0.06
N PRO A 142 -24.58 -2.97 -0.91
CA PRO A 142 -25.52 -1.96 -0.46
C PRO A 142 -26.76 -2.62 0.18
N LYS A 143 -27.27 -2.02 1.27
CA LYS A 143 -28.43 -2.52 2.04
C LYS A 143 -29.68 -2.78 1.16
N ASN A 144 -29.79 -2.16 -0.01
CA ASN A 144 -30.96 -2.25 -0.90
C ASN A 144 -31.08 -3.58 -1.69
N GLN A 145 -30.10 -4.48 -1.63
CA GLN A 145 -30.19 -5.80 -2.29
C GLN A 145 -30.64 -6.95 -1.37
N ARG A 146 -30.94 -6.69 -0.09
CA ARG A 146 -31.44 -7.71 0.86
C ARG A 146 -32.97 -7.82 0.94
N ARG A 147 -33.71 -7.10 0.09
CA ARG A 147 -35.18 -7.09 0.06
C ARG A 147 -35.72 -7.52 -1.31
N LYS A 148 -35.34 -8.70 -1.80
CA LYS A 148 -36.09 -9.47 -2.81
C LYS A 148 -35.75 -10.94 -2.62
N ALA A 149 -36.44 -11.56 -1.68
CA ALA A 149 -36.69 -13.00 -1.59
C ALA A 149 -38.14 -13.13 -1.11
#